data_AF-A0A3E0AZU2-F1
#
_entry.id   AF-A0A3E0AZU2-F1
#
_cell.length_a   1.000
_cell.length_b   1.000
_cell.length_c   1.000
_cell.angle_alpha   90.00
_cell.angle_beta   90.00
_cell.angle_gamma   90.00
#
_symmetry.space_group_name_H-M   'P 1'
#
loop_
_entity.id
_entity.type
_entity.pdbx_description
1 polymer ?
#
loop_
_entity_poly.entity_id
_entity_poly.type
_entity_poly.pdbx_seq_one_letter_code
_entity_poly.pdbx_strand_id
1 'polypeptide(L)'
;MAMNFKIFETKELADIFAADLLRKQIHNNPESILALDVNEDLSPVYEKFVGELKNHPADLSEIQLYSVGRGGLDIFKNLDIPSSQLNEGGTADDLDDKGKKKVNVALLNLNSNKKVGFNNDNDELFKAKELFIYATGGDKEEVVRSLYDANLSGSSILSNIKNHRMVTVIIDKDAAGRLDHDIVEYYSYKFA
;
A
#
# COMPACT_ATOMS: atom_id res chain seq x y z
N MET A 1 4.26 -7.68 17.74
CA MET A 1 4.09 -6.31 17.21
C MET A 1 2.82 -6.34 16.37
N ALA A 2 1.88 -5.42 16.58
CA ALA A 2 0.51 -5.57 16.09
C ALA A 2 0.31 -4.90 14.72
N MET A 3 -0.26 -5.65 13.78
CA MET A 3 -0.83 -5.15 12.53
C MET A 3 -1.99 -4.19 12.85
N ASN A 4 -2.05 -3.04 12.18
CA ASN A 4 -3.04 -2.00 12.43
C ASN A 4 -4.08 -1.97 11.31
N PHE A 5 -5.31 -2.41 11.60
CA PHE A 5 -6.41 -2.26 10.65
C PHE A 5 -6.97 -0.83 10.68
N LYS A 6 -7.31 -0.32 9.51
CA LYS A 6 -8.05 0.93 9.28
C LYS A 6 -9.26 0.58 8.45
N ILE A 7 -10.40 0.43 9.13
CA ILE A 7 -11.66 0.02 8.51
C ILE A 7 -12.47 1.26 8.24
N PHE A 8 -12.83 1.48 6.98
CA PHE A 8 -13.58 2.63 6.53
C PHE A 8 -15.00 2.24 6.13
N GLU A 9 -15.97 3.15 6.31
CA GLU A 9 -17.37 2.85 5.96
C GLU A 9 -17.54 2.56 4.46
N THR A 10 -16.72 3.19 3.61
CA THR A 10 -16.78 3.01 2.16
C THR A 10 -15.39 2.85 1.56
N LYS A 11 -15.31 2.20 0.38
CA LYS A 11 -14.10 2.17 -0.44
C LYS A 11 -13.54 3.56 -0.69
N GLU A 12 -14.39 4.54 -1.00
CA GLU A 12 -13.93 5.90 -1.29
C GLU A 12 -13.17 6.53 -0.11
N LEU A 13 -13.63 6.31 1.12
CA LEU A 13 -12.95 6.80 2.31
C LEU A 13 -11.59 6.09 2.53
N ALA A 14 -11.52 4.78 2.23
CA ALA A 14 -10.26 4.04 2.21
C ALA A 14 -9.29 4.59 1.14
N ASP A 15 -9.82 4.93 -0.05
CA ASP A 15 -9.03 5.50 -1.15
C ASP A 15 -8.43 6.86 -0.75
N ILE A 16 -9.26 7.74 -0.17
CA ILE A 16 -8.83 9.07 0.33
C ILE A 16 -7.74 8.91 1.40
N PHE A 17 -7.93 7.97 2.33
CA PHE A 17 -6.96 7.74 3.40
C PHE A 17 -5.62 7.23 2.87
N ALA A 18 -5.63 6.25 1.95
CA ALA A 18 -4.41 5.74 1.32
C ALA A 18 -3.68 6.85 0.54
N ALA A 19 -4.41 7.69 -0.18
CA ALA A 19 -3.86 8.84 -0.90
C ALA A 19 -3.20 9.85 0.04
N ASP A 20 -3.84 10.19 1.16
CA ASP A 20 -3.29 11.11 2.16
C ASP A 20 -2.06 10.53 2.87
N LEU A 21 -1.99 9.21 3.09
CA LEU A 21 -0.77 8.57 3.60
C LEU A 21 0.41 8.73 2.64
N LEU A 22 0.21 8.53 1.34
CA LEU A 22 1.25 8.77 0.33
C LEU A 22 1.67 10.24 0.30
N ARG A 23 0.71 11.17 0.29
CA ARG A 23 0.97 12.62 0.35
C ARG A 23 1.79 13.00 1.59
N LYS A 24 1.42 12.49 2.76
CA LYS A 24 2.15 12.68 4.02
C LYS A 24 3.56 12.11 3.96
N GLN A 25 3.74 10.93 3.37
CA GLN A 25 5.05 10.31 3.22
C GLN A 25 6.00 11.19 2.40
N ILE A 26 5.53 11.71 1.27
CA ILE A 26 6.33 12.61 0.42
C ILE A 26 6.63 13.92 1.15
N HIS A 27 5.61 14.53 1.77
CA HIS A 27 5.78 15.79 2.48
C HIS A 27 6.79 15.69 3.64
N ASN A 28 6.76 14.58 4.39
CA ASN A 28 7.65 14.35 5.53
C ASN A 28 9.06 13.90 5.11
N ASN A 29 9.19 13.26 3.94
CA ASN A 29 10.47 12.79 3.43
C ASN A 29 10.50 12.86 1.89
N PRO A 30 10.94 14.00 1.31
CA PRO A 30 11.00 14.21 -0.14
C PRO A 30 11.93 13.22 -0.87
N GLU A 31 12.92 12.65 -0.19
CA GLU A 31 13.82 11.60 -0.72
C GLU A 31 13.23 10.17 -0.62
N SER A 32 11.92 10.03 -0.42
CA SER A 32 11.33 8.71 -0.20
C SER A 32 11.43 7.81 -1.44
N ILE A 33 11.72 6.54 -1.20
CA ILE A 33 11.55 5.47 -2.18
C ILE A 33 10.19 4.81 -1.91
N LEU A 34 9.26 4.91 -2.86
CA LEU A 34 7.93 4.33 -2.78
C LEU A 34 7.82 3.18 -3.78
N ALA A 35 7.43 2.00 -3.30
CA ALA A 35 7.04 0.87 -4.14
C ALA A 35 5.50 0.82 -4.21
N LEU A 36 4.94 0.99 -5.40
CA LEU A 36 3.52 1.19 -5.63
C LEU A 36 2.98 0.06 -6.50
N ASP A 37 2.11 -0.78 -5.96
CA ASP A 37 1.36 -1.77 -6.73
C ASP A 37 0.37 -1.07 -7.65
N VAL A 38 0.51 -1.27 -8.96
CA VAL A 38 -0.30 -0.57 -9.95
C VAL A 38 -1.30 -1.53 -10.57
N ASN A 39 -2.55 -1.36 -10.17
CA ASN A 39 -3.69 -2.17 -10.62
C ASN A 39 -4.99 -1.35 -10.54
N GLU A 40 -6.09 -1.95 -11.01
CA GLU A 40 -7.40 -1.29 -11.04
C GLU A 40 -7.93 -0.93 -9.65
N ASP A 41 -7.69 -1.76 -8.62
CA ASP A 41 -8.17 -1.50 -7.25
C ASP A 41 -7.56 -0.22 -6.66
N LEU A 42 -6.27 0.02 -6.96
CA LEU A 42 -5.49 1.16 -6.49
C LEU A 42 -5.53 2.39 -7.43
N SER A 43 -6.08 2.26 -8.64
CA SER A 43 -6.18 3.39 -9.57
C SER A 43 -6.89 4.62 -8.98
N PRO A 44 -8.04 4.48 -8.27
CA PRO A 44 -8.69 5.61 -7.59
C PRO A 44 -7.84 6.24 -6.47
N VAL A 45 -7.00 5.44 -5.80
CA VAL A 45 -6.06 5.95 -4.77
C VAL A 45 -5.07 6.90 -5.43
N TYR A 46 -4.49 6.50 -6.56
CA TYR A 46 -3.50 7.30 -7.27
C TYR A 46 -4.11 8.57 -7.88
N GLU A 47 -5.33 8.51 -8.42
CA GLU A 47 -6.05 9.71 -8.89
C GLU A 47 -6.25 10.73 -7.78
N LYS A 48 -6.73 10.27 -6.61
CA LYS A 48 -6.92 11.13 -5.44
C LYS A 48 -5.58 11.68 -4.95
N PHE A 49 -4.53 10.87 -4.90
CA PHE A 49 -3.20 11.30 -4.50
C PHE A 49 -2.59 12.36 -5.45
N VAL A 50 -2.75 12.21 -6.76
CA VAL A 50 -2.36 13.26 -7.74
C VAL A 50 -3.17 14.53 -7.51
N GLY A 51 -4.48 14.43 -7.25
CA GLY A 51 -5.32 15.58 -6.90
C GLY A 51 -4.86 16.29 -5.64
N GLU A 52 -4.54 15.53 -4.59
CA GLU A 52 -4.01 16.01 -3.32
C GLU A 52 -2.68 16.74 -3.49
N LEU A 53 -1.75 16.22 -4.28
CA LEU A 53 -0.47 16.90 -4.57
C LEU A 53 -0.65 18.19 -5.38
N LYS A 54 -1.69 18.30 -6.21
CA LYS A 54 -2.02 19.54 -6.91
C LYS A 54 -2.59 20.61 -5.97
N ASN A 55 -3.43 20.20 -5.00
CA ASN A 55 -4.04 21.10 -4.02
C ASN A 55 -3.10 21.47 -2.86
N HIS A 56 -2.22 20.54 -2.50
CA HIS A 56 -1.25 20.63 -1.42
C HIS A 56 0.13 20.23 -1.94
N PRO A 57 0.83 21.14 -2.66
CA PRO A 57 2.12 20.84 -3.26
C PRO A 57 3.15 20.34 -2.24
N ALA A 58 3.89 19.31 -2.64
CA ALA A 58 5.04 18.79 -1.92
C ALA A 58 6.29 18.90 -2.80
N ASP A 59 7.47 18.79 -2.19
CA ASP A 59 8.71 18.68 -2.94
C ASP A 59 8.80 17.29 -3.59
N LEU A 60 8.86 17.27 -4.92
CA LEU A 60 8.91 16.07 -5.74
C LEU A 60 10.28 15.90 -6.42
N SER A 61 11.28 16.74 -6.12
CA SER A 61 12.54 16.76 -6.86
C SER A 61 13.43 15.54 -6.62
N GLU A 62 13.19 14.77 -5.55
CA GLU A 62 14.04 13.63 -5.17
C GLU A 62 13.27 12.33 -4.87
N ILE A 63 11.93 12.35 -4.98
CA ILE A 63 11.09 11.16 -4.75
C ILE A 63 11.44 10.07 -5.76
N GLN A 64 11.52 8.81 -5.35
CA GLN A 64 11.65 7.69 -6.28
C GLN A 64 10.39 6.84 -6.24
N LEU A 65 9.73 6.68 -7.39
CA LEU A 65 8.56 5.82 -7.55
C LEU A 65 8.97 4.55 -8.30
N TYR A 66 8.63 3.40 -7.75
CA TYR A 66 8.79 2.09 -8.36
C TYR A 66 7.41 1.48 -8.54
N SER A 67 7.09 1.07 -9.76
CA SER A 67 5.93 0.21 -9.95
C SER A 67 6.23 -1.16 -9.37
N VAL A 68 5.26 -1.77 -8.72
CA VAL A 68 5.27 -3.18 -8.36
C VAL A 68 4.43 -3.89 -9.41
N GLY A 69 5.08 -4.62 -10.31
CA GLY A 69 4.49 -5.05 -11.58
C GLY A 69 4.78 -4.07 -12.72
N ARG A 70 4.29 -4.38 -13.93
CA ARG A 70 4.68 -3.66 -15.14
C ARG A 70 3.82 -2.41 -15.39
N GLY A 71 4.48 -1.27 -15.56
CA GLY A 71 3.87 -0.02 -16.03
C GLY A 71 2.97 0.67 -15.01
N GLY A 72 2.13 1.58 -15.52
CA GLY A 72 1.06 2.23 -14.76
C GLY A 72 1.47 3.46 -13.93
N LEU A 73 2.73 3.90 -14.01
CA LEU A 73 3.15 5.18 -13.42
C LEU A 73 2.77 6.38 -14.31
N ASP A 74 2.13 6.16 -15.46
CA ASP A 74 1.64 7.20 -16.37
C ASP A 74 0.79 8.28 -15.67
N ILE A 75 0.01 7.89 -14.67
CA ILE A 75 -0.82 8.82 -13.90
C ILE A 75 0.02 9.91 -13.21
N PHE A 76 1.26 9.59 -12.84
CA PHE A 76 2.21 10.51 -12.21
C PHE A 76 2.92 11.43 -13.19
N LYS A 77 2.83 11.19 -14.51
CA LYS A 77 3.38 12.12 -15.53
C LYS A 77 2.69 13.48 -15.53
N ASN A 78 1.52 13.57 -14.90
CA ASN A 78 0.79 14.83 -14.67
C ASN A 78 1.35 15.65 -13.49
N LEU A 79 2.34 15.12 -12.77
CA LEU A 79 3.08 15.79 -11.73
C LEU A 79 4.46 16.21 -12.27
N ASP A 80 5.07 17.20 -11.64
CA ASP A 80 6.43 17.67 -11.99
C ASP A 80 7.50 16.72 -11.40
N ILE A 81 7.38 15.43 -11.73
CA ILE A 81 8.32 14.38 -11.32
C ILE A 81 9.23 14.08 -12.53
N PRO A 82 10.56 14.24 -12.40
CA PRO A 82 11.50 13.86 -13.44
C PRO A 82 11.32 12.40 -13.88
N SER A 83 11.37 12.12 -15.18
CA SER A 83 11.15 10.75 -15.68
C SER A 83 12.16 9.74 -15.15
N SER A 84 13.36 10.17 -14.76
CA SER A 84 14.38 9.34 -14.12
C SER A 84 13.99 8.84 -12.73
N GLN A 85 12.96 9.43 -12.11
CA GLN A 85 12.41 9.06 -10.81
C GLN A 85 11.24 8.08 -10.92
N LEU A 86 10.74 7.82 -12.14
CA LEU A 86 9.66 6.89 -12.42
C LEU A 86 10.25 5.57 -12.95
N ASN A 87 10.22 4.53 -12.13
CA ASN A 87 10.84 3.24 -12.42
C ASN A 87 9.75 2.19 -12.68
N GLU A 88 9.54 1.82 -13.94
CA GLU A 88 8.41 0.97 -14.38
C GLU A 88 8.76 -0.52 -14.62
N GLY A 89 9.97 -0.95 -14.22
CA GLY A 89 10.49 -2.32 -14.46
C GLY A 89 9.72 -3.41 -13.71
N GLY A 90 9.30 -3.11 -12.49
CA GLY A 90 8.31 -3.93 -11.80
C GLY A 90 8.80 -5.26 -11.29
N THR A 91 10.08 -5.43 -10.96
CA THR A 91 10.61 -6.67 -10.36
C THR A 91 11.27 -6.43 -9.01
N ALA A 92 11.53 -7.52 -8.27
CA ALA A 92 12.28 -7.46 -7.03
C ALA A 92 13.73 -6.97 -7.26
N ASP A 93 14.34 -7.36 -8.38
CA ASP A 93 15.70 -6.95 -8.76
C ASP A 93 15.85 -5.42 -8.87
N ASP A 94 14.83 -4.73 -9.39
CA ASP A 94 14.82 -3.26 -9.50
C ASP A 94 14.91 -2.57 -8.13
N LEU A 95 14.43 -3.25 -7.08
CA LEU A 95 14.47 -2.79 -5.69
C LEU A 95 15.77 -3.20 -4.97
N ASP A 96 16.34 -4.36 -5.29
CA ASP A 96 17.59 -4.85 -4.69
C ASP A 96 18.81 -4.00 -5.12
N ASP A 97 18.81 -3.51 -6.37
CA ASP A 97 19.87 -2.67 -6.94
C ASP A 97 20.03 -1.28 -6.27
N LYS A 98 19.27 -0.97 -5.22
CA LYS A 98 19.37 0.30 -4.45
C LYS A 98 20.50 0.33 -3.41
N GLY A 99 21.26 -0.75 -3.26
CA GLY A 99 22.39 -0.81 -2.33
C GLY A 99 21.96 -0.65 -0.87
N LYS A 100 22.30 0.46 -0.20
CA LYS A 100 21.95 0.69 1.22
C LYS A 100 20.60 1.40 1.44
N LYS A 101 19.99 1.98 0.40
CA LYS A 101 18.73 2.73 0.54
C LYS A 101 17.55 1.76 0.52
N LYS A 102 16.86 1.62 1.65
CA LYS A 102 15.64 0.80 1.79
C LYS A 102 14.41 1.55 1.30
N VAL A 103 13.48 0.82 0.67
CA VAL A 103 12.12 1.30 0.38
C VAL A 103 11.50 1.89 1.66
N ASN A 104 11.00 3.12 1.57
CA ASN A 104 10.36 3.79 2.70
C ASN A 104 8.97 3.19 2.92
N VAL A 105 8.16 3.17 1.86
CA VAL A 105 6.78 2.67 1.89
C VAL A 105 6.57 1.74 0.72
N ALA A 106 5.97 0.58 0.97
CA ALA A 106 5.37 -0.23 -0.07
C ALA A 106 3.83 -0.22 0.08
N LEU A 107 3.11 0.30 -0.91
CA LEU A 107 1.65 0.22 -1.00
C LEU A 107 1.30 -0.94 -1.92
N LEU A 108 0.68 -1.98 -1.34
CA LEU A 108 0.44 -3.25 -2.01
C LEU A 108 -1.04 -3.63 -1.94
N ASN A 109 -1.58 -4.15 -3.05
CA ASN A 109 -2.94 -4.66 -3.08
C ASN A 109 -2.97 -6.13 -2.68
N LEU A 110 -3.80 -6.47 -1.71
CA LEU A 110 -4.04 -7.86 -1.32
C LEU A 110 -5.29 -8.37 -2.02
N ASN A 111 -5.09 -9.17 -3.07
CA ASN A 111 -6.21 -9.70 -3.85
C ASN A 111 -6.87 -10.92 -3.20
N SER A 112 -8.03 -11.28 -3.70
CA SER A 112 -8.89 -12.38 -3.22
C SER A 112 -8.18 -13.75 -3.23
N ASN A 113 -7.13 -13.91 -4.04
CA ASN A 113 -6.31 -15.13 -4.15
C ASN A 113 -5.09 -15.15 -3.21
N LYS A 114 -5.05 -14.27 -2.20
CA LYS A 114 -3.95 -14.15 -1.22
C LYS A 114 -2.61 -13.74 -1.84
N LYS A 115 -2.62 -13.17 -3.05
CA LYS A 115 -1.43 -12.66 -3.73
C LYS A 115 -1.26 -11.17 -3.46
N VAL A 116 0.00 -10.74 -3.46
CA VAL A 116 0.43 -9.37 -3.25
C VAL A 116 1.69 -9.12 -4.07
N GLY A 117 1.90 -7.88 -4.50
CA GLY A 117 3.13 -7.41 -5.13
C GLY A 117 3.61 -8.29 -6.30
N PHE A 118 4.85 -8.78 -6.24
CA PHE A 118 5.45 -9.62 -7.27
C PHE A 118 4.99 -11.09 -7.24
N ASN A 119 3.90 -11.39 -6.55
CA ASN A 119 3.35 -12.73 -6.27
C ASN A 119 4.29 -13.63 -5.46
N ASN A 120 5.41 -14.09 -6.04
CA ASN A 120 6.29 -15.10 -5.46
C ASN A 120 7.62 -14.55 -4.92
N ASP A 121 7.96 -13.30 -5.22
CA ASP A 121 9.26 -12.71 -4.88
C ASP A 121 9.11 -11.37 -4.15
N ASN A 122 8.48 -11.41 -2.97
CA ASN A 122 8.09 -10.22 -2.22
C ASN A 122 9.12 -9.79 -1.16
N ASP A 123 10.29 -10.43 -1.12
CA ASP A 123 11.27 -10.23 -0.04
C ASP A 123 11.77 -8.79 0.02
N GLU A 124 12.06 -8.16 -1.13
CA GLU A 124 12.46 -6.74 -1.16
C GLU A 124 11.33 -5.80 -0.75
N LEU A 125 10.07 -6.11 -1.10
CA LEU A 125 8.92 -5.33 -0.66
C LEU A 125 8.74 -5.42 0.86
N PHE A 126 8.89 -6.61 1.43
CA PHE A 126 8.77 -6.83 2.87
C PHE A 126 9.98 -6.34 3.68
N LYS A 127 11.06 -5.86 3.03
CA LYS A 127 12.14 -5.12 3.69
C LYS A 127 11.85 -3.63 3.84
N ALA A 128 10.75 -3.13 3.28
CA ALA A 128 10.34 -1.72 3.37
C ALA A 128 10.28 -1.24 4.83
N LYS A 129 10.37 0.07 5.06
CA LYS A 129 10.22 0.60 6.42
C LYS A 129 8.79 0.45 6.91
N GLU A 130 7.83 0.61 6.02
CA GLU A 130 6.40 0.52 6.29
C GLU A 130 5.68 -0.16 5.11
N LEU A 131 4.69 -1.01 5.44
CA LEU A 131 3.77 -1.61 4.47
C LEU A 131 2.38 -1.00 4.63
N PHE A 132 1.80 -0.57 3.52
CA PHE A 132 0.39 -0.30 3.39
C PHE A 132 -0.24 -1.43 2.58
N ILE A 133 -1.13 -2.19 3.21
CA ILE A 133 -1.85 -3.28 2.56
C ILE A 133 -3.26 -2.80 2.30
N TYR A 134 -3.63 -2.71 1.02
CA TYR A 134 -4.94 -2.25 0.58
C TYR A 134 -5.80 -3.45 0.18
N ALA A 135 -7.03 -3.53 0.68
CA ALA A 135 -8.00 -4.56 0.29
C ALA A 135 -9.44 -4.07 0.52
N THR A 136 -10.14 -3.68 -0.54
CA THR A 136 -11.53 -3.20 -0.47
C THR A 136 -12.47 -4.04 -1.32
N GLY A 137 -13.75 -4.04 -0.95
CA GLY A 137 -14.80 -4.80 -1.61
C GLY A 137 -15.06 -6.15 -0.94
N GLY A 138 -16.32 -6.60 -0.98
CA GLY A 138 -16.76 -7.83 -0.30
C GLY A 138 -16.09 -9.09 -0.81
N ASP A 139 -15.58 -9.11 -2.05
CA ASP A 139 -14.81 -10.26 -2.57
C ASP A 139 -13.46 -10.45 -1.84
N LYS A 140 -13.02 -9.46 -1.03
CA LYS A 140 -11.81 -9.53 -0.21
C LYS A 140 -12.06 -10.04 1.21
N GLU A 141 -13.31 -10.27 1.64
CA GLU A 141 -13.63 -10.63 3.03
C GLU A 141 -12.88 -11.87 3.53
N GLU A 142 -12.70 -12.88 2.67
CA GLU A 142 -12.06 -14.14 3.02
C GLU A 142 -10.55 -14.00 3.16
N VAL A 143 -9.93 -13.20 2.30
CA VAL A 143 -8.49 -12.93 2.38
C VAL A 143 -8.16 -12.01 3.56
N VAL A 144 -9.02 -11.04 3.88
CA VAL A 144 -8.89 -10.20 5.07
C VAL A 144 -8.98 -11.02 6.34
N ARG A 145 -9.96 -11.94 6.45
CA ARG A 145 -10.04 -12.87 7.59
C ARG A 145 -8.81 -13.77 7.65
N SER A 146 -8.36 -14.30 6.51
CA SER A 146 -7.15 -15.12 6.45
C SER A 146 -5.90 -14.37 6.91
N LEU A 147 -5.77 -13.08 6.59
CA LEU A 147 -4.67 -12.24 7.04
C LEU A 147 -4.72 -12.02 8.55
N TYR A 148 -5.90 -11.74 9.08
CA TYR A 148 -6.11 -11.59 10.53
C TYR A 148 -5.74 -12.88 11.29
N ASP A 149 -6.14 -14.04 10.78
CA ASP A 149 -5.88 -15.35 11.39
C ASP A 149 -4.47 -15.91 11.13
N ALA A 150 -3.69 -15.28 10.25
CA ALA A 150 -2.40 -15.81 9.83
C ALA A 150 -1.48 -16.13 11.02
N ASN A 151 -0.80 -17.28 10.97
CA ASN A 151 0.11 -17.68 12.04
C ASN A 151 1.43 -16.89 11.92
N LEU A 152 1.90 -16.35 13.05
CA LEU A 152 3.19 -15.65 13.15
C LEU A 152 4.39 -16.57 12.92
N SER A 153 4.27 -17.88 13.14
CA SER A 153 5.38 -18.82 12.91
C SER A 153 5.47 -19.37 11.48
N GLY A 154 4.54 -18.98 10.59
CA GLY A 154 4.50 -19.46 9.21
C GLY A 154 5.38 -18.64 8.26
N SER A 155 5.69 -19.21 7.09
CA SER A 155 6.39 -18.55 5.97
C SER A 155 5.46 -18.13 4.82
N SER A 156 4.15 -18.08 5.07
CA SER A 156 3.18 -17.65 4.07
C SER A 156 3.26 -16.14 3.81
N ILE A 157 2.79 -15.68 2.65
CA ILE A 157 2.68 -14.24 2.34
C ILE A 157 1.93 -13.48 3.45
N LEU A 158 0.82 -14.03 3.93
CA LEU A 158 0.01 -13.41 4.98
C LEU A 158 0.75 -13.39 6.33
N SER A 159 1.51 -14.45 6.64
CA SER A 159 2.38 -14.50 7.82
C SER A 159 3.48 -13.44 7.73
N ASN A 160 4.08 -13.26 6.56
CA ASN A 160 5.14 -12.27 6.33
C ASN A 160 4.60 -10.84 6.50
N ILE A 161 3.43 -10.54 5.92
CA ILE A 161 2.73 -9.27 6.15
C ILE A 161 2.47 -9.10 7.65
N LYS A 162 1.90 -10.10 8.33
CA LYS A 162 1.55 -9.99 9.75
C LYS A 162 2.77 -9.83 10.68
N ASN A 163 3.90 -10.42 10.31
CA ASN A 163 5.16 -10.30 11.05
C ASN A 163 5.93 -9.02 10.78
N HIS A 164 5.59 -8.29 9.70
CA HIS A 164 6.30 -7.07 9.36
C HIS A 164 6.16 -6.03 10.49
N ARG A 165 7.26 -5.32 10.77
CA ARG A 165 7.37 -4.44 11.96
C ARG A 165 6.38 -3.26 11.96
N MET A 166 5.93 -2.84 10.79
CA MET A 166 5.07 -1.66 10.63
C MET A 166 4.14 -1.89 9.45
N VAL A 167 2.89 -2.25 9.75
CA VAL A 167 1.86 -2.54 8.75
C VAL A 167 0.58 -1.82 9.09
N THR A 168 0.06 -1.09 8.11
CA THR A 168 -1.29 -0.56 8.12
C THR A 168 -2.11 -1.27 7.06
N VAL A 169 -3.20 -1.92 7.46
CA VAL A 169 -4.14 -2.60 6.55
C VAL A 169 -5.35 -1.69 6.35
N ILE A 170 -5.55 -1.22 5.13
CA ILE A 170 -6.55 -0.24 4.73
C ILE A 170 -7.66 -0.99 4.00
N ILE A 171 -8.83 -1.07 4.64
CA ILE A 171 -9.97 -1.84 4.13
C ILE A 171 -11.27 -1.05 4.26
N ASP A 172 -12.27 -1.40 3.47
CA ASP A 172 -13.64 -0.95 3.66
C ASP A 172 -14.44 -1.95 4.50
N LYS A 173 -15.64 -1.54 4.89
CA LYS A 173 -16.54 -2.34 5.72
C LYS A 173 -16.93 -3.66 5.04
N ASP A 174 -17.07 -3.66 3.72
CA ASP A 174 -17.39 -4.86 2.95
C ASP A 174 -16.26 -5.89 3.03
N ALA A 175 -15.00 -5.47 2.84
CA ALA A 175 -13.84 -6.34 3.02
C ALA A 175 -13.64 -6.78 4.49
N ALA A 176 -14.18 -6.04 5.46
CA ALA A 176 -14.19 -6.41 6.87
C ALA A 176 -15.30 -7.42 7.24
N GLY A 177 -16.16 -7.81 6.31
CA GLY A 177 -17.41 -8.54 6.58
C GLY A 177 -17.29 -9.87 7.32
N ARG A 178 -16.10 -10.51 7.32
CA ARG A 178 -15.81 -11.74 8.07
C ARG A 178 -15.03 -11.55 9.36
N LEU A 179 -14.69 -10.32 9.73
CA LEU A 179 -14.08 -10.04 11.03
C LEU A 179 -15.14 -10.01 12.12
N ASP A 180 -14.73 -10.32 13.36
CA ASP A 180 -15.64 -10.28 14.52
C ASP A 180 -16.09 -8.83 14.80
N HIS A 181 -17.32 -8.65 15.27
CA HIS A 181 -17.92 -7.31 15.41
C HIS A 181 -17.09 -6.37 16.30
N ASP A 182 -16.53 -6.88 17.39
CA ASP A 182 -15.67 -6.13 18.30
C ASP A 182 -14.36 -5.68 17.63
N ILE A 183 -13.79 -6.51 16.75
CA ILE A 183 -12.64 -6.14 15.91
C ILE A 183 -13.04 -5.01 14.96
N VAL A 184 -14.16 -5.17 14.26
CA VAL A 184 -14.65 -4.16 13.32
C VAL A 184 -14.88 -2.84 14.03
N GLU A 185 -15.56 -2.85 15.18
CA GLU A 185 -15.84 -1.64 15.97
C GLU A 185 -14.55 -0.97 16.47
N TYR A 186 -13.57 -1.75 16.95
CA TYR A 186 -12.30 -1.24 17.46
C TYR A 186 -11.46 -0.56 16.37
N TYR A 187 -11.40 -1.14 15.16
CA TYR A 187 -10.58 -0.63 14.05
C TYR A 187 -11.34 0.28 13.09
N SER A 188 -12.66 0.44 13.26
CA SER A 188 -13.48 1.36 12.47
C SER A 188 -13.01 2.80 12.68
N TYR A 189 -12.55 3.40 11.59
CA TYR A 189 -12.13 4.78 11.56
C TYR A 189 -13.37 5.68 11.52
N LYS A 190 -13.69 6.26 12.67
CA LYS A 190 -14.73 7.28 12.78
C LYS A 190 -14.10 8.60 12.37
N PHE A 191 -14.36 9.07 11.15
CA PHE A 191 -14.03 10.45 10.78
C PHE A 191 -14.74 11.38 11.78
N ALA A 192 -13.97 12.29 12.37
CA ALA A 192 -14.47 13.42 13.15
C ALA A 192 -14.68 14.62 12.23
#